data_AF-A0A2S8BDC2-F1
#
_entry.id   AF-A0A2S8BDC2-F1
#
_cell.length_a   1.000
_cell.length_b   1.000
_cell.length_c   1.000
_cell.angle_alpha   90.00
_cell.angle_beta   90.00
_cell.angle_gamma   90.00
#
_symmetry.space_group_name_H-M   'P 1'
#
loop_
_entity.id
_entity.type
_entity.pdbx_description
1 polymer ?
#
loop_
_entity_poly.entity_id
_entity_poly.type
_entity_poly.pdbx_seq_one_letter_code
_entity_poly.pdbx_strand_id
1 'polypeptide(L)' 'MSAPTSDLIAALRRAGIAEVDDSVRRRAEYSTDASLYRVLPTVVVFPRHPDEIAAVVEVSRTGRGGR' A
#
# COMPACT_ATOMS: atom_id res chain seq x y z
N MET A 1 12.66 -12.45 6.78
CA MET A 1 11.54 -12.87 5.91
C MET A 1 10.81 -11.63 5.40
N SER A 2 11.23 -11.09 4.24
CA SER A 2 10.67 -9.86 3.64
C SER A 2 9.55 -10.12 2.61
N ALA A 3 9.18 -11.39 2.41
CA ALA A 3 8.27 -11.87 1.37
C ALA A 3 6.89 -11.16 1.28
N PRO A 4 6.19 -10.82 2.39
CA PRO A 4 4.82 -10.32 2.27
C PRO A 4 4.75 -8.90 1.69
N THR A 5 5.71 -8.03 1.99
CA THR A 5 5.73 -6.65 1.49
C THR A 5 6.18 -6.60 0.03
N SER A 6 7.22 -7.37 -0.33
CA SER A 6 7.70 -7.43 -1.72
C SER A 6 6.64 -7.98 -2.67
N ASP A 7 5.87 -8.99 -2.23
CA ASP A 7 4.81 -9.60 -3.02
C ASP A 7 3.63 -8.64 -3.21
N LEU A 8 3.28 -7.87 -2.16
CA LEU A 8 2.29 -6.80 -2.24
C LEU A 8 2.71 -5.70 -3.23
N ILE A 9 3.95 -5.23 -3.15
CA ILE A 9 4.48 -4.20 -4.08
C ILE A 9 4.43 -4.72 -5.51
N ALA A 10 4.85 -5.97 -5.75
CA ALA A 10 4.80 -6.58 -7.06
C ALA A 10 3.36 -6.71 -7.58
N ALA A 11 2.40 -7.08 -6.72
CA ALA A 11 0.99 -7.15 -7.09
C ALA A 11 0.42 -5.78 -7.46
N LEU A 12 0.72 -4.73 -6.68
CA LEU A 12 0.30 -3.36 -6.97
C LEU A 12 0.86 -2.87 -8.31
N ARG A 13 2.15 -3.12 -8.58
CA ARG A 13 2.78 -2.76 -9.86
C ARG A 13 2.17 -3.52 -11.04
N ARG A 14 1.89 -4.81 -10.89
CA ARG A 14 1.20 -5.60 -11.93
C ARG A 14 -0.22 -5.12 -12.20
N ALA A 15 -0.89 -4.56 -11.20
CA ALA A 15 -2.21 -3.95 -11.32
C ALA A 15 -2.18 -2.55 -11.97
N GLY A 16 -1.02 -2.08 -12.45
CA GLY A 16 -0.87 -0.80 -13.13
C GLY A 16 -0.56 0.38 -12.21
N ILE A 17 -0.36 0.15 -10.91
CA ILE A 17 -0.07 1.23 -9.96
C ILE A 17 1.42 1.61 -10.08
N ALA A 18 1.69 2.74 -10.72
CA ALA A 18 3.04 3.21 -10.98
C ALA A 18 3.74 3.71 -9.71
N GLU A 19 3.02 4.44 -8.86
CA GLU A 19 3.56 5.08 -7.67
C GLU A 19 3.26 4.24 -6.42
N VAL A 20 4.23 3.38 -6.05
CA VAL A 20 4.21 2.55 -4.84
C VAL A 20 5.48 2.84 -4.04
N ASP A 21 5.33 3.34 -2.81
CA ASP A 21 6.42 3.75 -1.93
C ASP A 21 6.32 3.05 -0.57
N ASP A 22 7.32 2.20 -0.29
CA ASP A 22 7.47 1.45 0.96
C ASP A 22 8.59 2.00 1.85
N SER A 23 9.12 3.19 1.52
CA SER A 23 10.20 3.80 2.28
C SER A 23 9.75 4.11 3.71
N VAL A 24 10.70 3.99 4.64
CA VAL A 24 10.48 4.31 6.06
C VAL A 24 9.94 5.74 6.22
N ARG A 25 10.49 6.68 5.45
CA ARG A 25 10.04 8.08 5.44
C ARG A 25 8.57 8.19 5.05
N ARG A 26 8.20 7.68 3.87
CA ARG A 26 6.83 7.81 3.38
C ARG A 26 5.83 7.12 4.32
N ARG A 27 6.16 5.93 4.80
CA ARG A 27 5.28 5.21 5.74
C ARG A 27 5.12 5.97 7.07
N ALA A 28 6.16 6.66 7.54
CA ALA A 28 6.06 7.51 8.73
C ALA A 28 5.16 8.75 8.47
N GLU A 29 5.31 9.41 7.32
CA GLU A 29 4.48 10.57 6.90
C GLU A 29 2.98 10.24 6.93
N TYR A 30 2.59 9.02 6.57
CA TYR A 30 1.19 8.57 6.52
C TYR A 30 0.80 7.64 7.69
N SER A 31 1.56 7.64 8.79
CA SER A 31 1.29 6.76 9.94
C SER A 31 0.33 7.35 10.98
N THR A 32 0.00 8.63 10.88
CA THR A 32 -0.84 9.35 11.85
C THR A 32 -1.89 10.16 11.13
N ASP A 33 -3.05 10.35 11.76
CA ASP A 33 -4.02 11.36 11.35
C ASP A 33 -3.80 12.67 12.13
N ALA A 34 -4.72 13.64 11.97
CA ALA A 34 -4.69 14.89 12.72
C ALA A 34 -5.12 14.75 14.21
N SER A 35 -5.27 13.51 14.69
CA SER A 35 -5.65 13.18 16.06
C SER A 35 -4.54 12.36 16.76
N LEU A 36 -4.88 11.55 17.75
CA LEU A 36 -3.92 10.74 18.52
C LEU A 36 -3.67 9.34 17.93
N TYR A 37 -4.34 8.95 16.85
CA TYR A 37 -4.20 7.61 16.29
C TYR A 37 -2.93 7.45 15.45
N ARG A 38 -2.28 6.28 15.62
CA ARG A 38 -1.10 5.89 14.84
C ARG A 38 -1.22 4.46 14.34
N VAL A 39 -1.13 4.27 13.03
CA VAL A 39 -1.07 2.96 12.36
C VAL A 39 0.00 3.04 11.29
N LEU A 40 1.04 2.21 11.39
CA LEU A 40 2.10 2.18 10.38
C LEU A 40 1.62 1.40 9.13
N PRO A 41 1.49 2.03 7.95
CA PRO A 41 1.11 1.32 6.74
C PRO A 41 2.22 0.38 6.26
N THR A 42 1.87 -0.62 5.44
CA THR A 42 2.86 -1.49 4.78
C THR A 42 3.51 -0.79 3.59
N VAL A 43 2.71 -0.07 2.78
CA VAL A 43 3.11 0.72 1.61
C VAL A 43 2.17 1.92 1.48
N VAL A 44 2.59 2.95 0.74
CA VAL A 44 1.75 4.10 0.35
C VAL A 44 1.70 4.15 -1.18
N VAL A 45 0.52 4.44 -1.74
CA VAL A 45 0.32 4.56 -3.19
C VAL A 45 -0.30 5.90 -3.53
N PHE A 46 -0.02 6.41 -4.73
CA PHE A 46 -0.60 7.65 -5.26
C PHE A 46 -1.33 7.38 -6.58
N PRO A 47 -2.58 6.89 -6.53
CA PRO A 47 -3.38 6.63 -7.72
C PRO A 47 -3.63 7.92 -8.51
N ARG A 48 -3.49 7.90 -9.84
CA ARG A 48 -3.72 9.05 -10.72
C ARG A 48 -5.11 9.07 -11.33
N HIS A 49 -5.75 7.91 -11.40
CA HIS A 49 -7.07 7.75 -12.00
C HIS A 49 -8.03 6.97 -11.07
N PRO A 50 -9.36 7.20 -11.16
CA PRO A 50 -10.31 6.54 -10.27
C PRO A 50 -10.32 5.00 -10.35
N ASP A 51 -10.04 4.44 -11.53
CA ASP A 51 -9.91 3.00 -11.77
C ASP A 51 -8.70 2.39 -11.05
N GLU A 52 -7.62 3.13 -10.88
CA GLU A 52 -6.47 2.71 -10.08
C GLU A 52 -6.85 2.52 -8.61
N ILE A 53 -7.79 3.31 -8.07
CA ILE A 53 -8.29 3.11 -6.70
C ILE A 53 -8.97 1.75 -6.57
N ALA A 54 -9.82 1.39 -7.53
CA ALA A 54 -10.50 0.09 -7.53
C ALA A 54 -9.48 -1.06 -7.58
N ALA A 55 -8.44 -0.94 -8.40
CA ALA A 55 -7.34 -1.89 -8.50
C ALA A 55 -6.56 -2.03 -7.17
N VAL A 56 -6.23 -0.92 -6.51
CA VAL A 56 -5.55 -0.91 -5.19
C VAL A 56 -6.39 -1.65 -4.14
N VAL A 57 -7.69 -1.38 -4.08
CA VAL A 57 -8.59 -2.01 -3.11
C VAL A 57 -8.71 -3.51 -3.37
N GLU A 58 -8.77 -3.93 -4.64
CA GLU A 58 -8.79 -5.35 -5.01
C GLU A 58 -7.52 -6.07 -4.54
N VAL A 59 -6.35 -5.53 -4.88
CA VAL A 59 -5.05 -6.08 -4.43
C VAL A 59 -4.96 -6.15 -2.91
N SER A 60 -5.46 -5.13 -2.20
CA SER A 60 -5.46 -5.08 -0.73
C SER A 60 -6.38 -6.13 -0.09
N ARG A 61 -7.50 -6.47 -0.75
CA ARG A 61 -8.42 -7.53 -0.31
C ARG A 61 -7.83 -8.91 -0.54
N THR A 62 -7.20 -9.16 -1.69
CA THR A 62 -6.56 -10.44 -2.00
C THR A 62 -5.26 -10.65 -1.25
N GLY A 63 -4.51 -9.58 -0.96
CA GLY A 63 -3.29 -9.59 -0.15
C GLY A 63 -3.52 -9.81 1.35
N ARG A 64 -4.78 -9.76 1.82
CA ARG A 64 -5.17 -10.08 3.21
C ARG A 64 -5.18 -11.58 3.54
N GLY A 65 -4.67 -12.43 2.66
CA GLY A 65 -4.54 -13.88 2.85
C GLY A 65 -3.18 -14.27 3.44
N GLY A 66 -3.02 -14.09 4.75
CA GLY A 66 -1.85 -14.55 5.51
C GLY A 66 -2.18 -14.71 6.99
N ARG A 67 -3.00 -15.72 7.30
CA ARG A 67 -2.69 -16.57 8.44
C ARG A 67 -1.59 -17.53 8.00
#